data_AF-A0AAE9SK22-F1
#
_entry.id   AF-A0AAE9SK22-F1
#
_cell.length_a   1.000
_cell.length_b   1.000
_cell.length_c   1.000
_cell.angle_alpha   90.00
_cell.angle_beta   90.00
_cell.angle_gamma   90.00
#
_symmetry.space_group_name_H-M   'P 1'
#
loop_
_entity.id
_entity.type
_entity.pdbx_description
1 polymer ?
#
loop_
_entity_poly.entity_id
_entity_poly.type
_entity_poly.pdbx_seq_one_letter_code
_entity_poly.pdbx_strand_id
1 'polypeptide(L)'
;MFNQKGASLVEFMIASSLGLISLAIVGSLYISGQKVAMERSKELMLLQNTASVLQMMKSDIQRAGFDGSDGNSVKISGASNTLYTISGADSGLIAYVYNVGVSGATSLYKNVVYEQRDGTPESLFVCQKKQATIWNISDVANLSGTGTCNTLFDKKAIHVNRFDLVSEVLENTDAKSALITVTLGTELKDATNIRTEQSFTVKQRNWQ
;
A
#
# COMPACT_ATOMS: atom_id res chain seq x y z
N MET A 1 -3.49 70.43 37.59
CA MET A 1 -4.10 69.34 38.39
C MET A 1 -4.62 68.29 37.43
N PHE A 2 -3.97 67.13 37.34
CA PHE A 2 -4.45 66.02 36.51
C PHE A 2 -5.52 65.24 37.28
N ASN A 3 -6.76 65.24 36.77
CA ASN A 3 -7.85 64.42 37.29
C ASN A 3 -7.56 62.95 36.93
N GLN A 4 -7.00 62.19 37.88
CA GLN A 4 -6.95 60.74 37.75
C GLN A 4 -8.38 60.17 37.88
N LYS A 5 -8.97 59.77 36.76
CA LYS A 5 -10.17 58.92 36.75
C LYS A 5 -9.72 57.48 36.98
N GLY A 6 -9.80 57.01 38.23
CA GLY A 6 -9.55 55.61 38.56
C GLY A 6 -10.58 54.71 37.88
N ALA A 7 -10.13 53.62 37.26
CA ALA A 7 -11.03 52.61 36.69
C ALA A 7 -11.88 52.00 37.81
N SER A 8 -13.19 51.87 37.58
CA SER A 8 -14.08 51.22 38.54
C SER A 8 -13.78 49.72 38.60
N LEU A 9 -13.93 49.12 39.78
CA LEU A 9 -13.85 47.65 39.95
C LEU A 9 -14.80 46.93 38.96
N VAL A 10 -15.95 47.52 38.68
CA VAL A 10 -16.95 46.99 37.73
C VAL A 10 -16.42 47.03 36.30
N GLU A 11 -15.74 48.11 35.90
CA GLU A 11 -15.12 48.20 34.56
C GLU A 11 -14.01 47.16 34.39
N PHE A 12 -13.21 46.91 35.43
CA PHE A 12 -12.18 45.87 35.40
C PHE A 12 -12.80 44.46 35.27
N MET A 13 -13.89 44.19 35.98
CA MET A 13 -14.61 42.91 35.85
C MET A 13 -15.22 42.73 34.46
N ILE A 14 -15.78 43.79 33.87
CA ILE A 14 -16.34 43.75 32.51
C ILE A 14 -15.22 43.57 31.46
N ALA A 15 -14.12 44.31 31.58
CA ALA A 15 -12.99 44.16 30.66
C ALA A 15 -12.37 42.75 30.75
N SER A 16 -12.26 42.20 31.95
CA SER A 16 -11.76 40.84 32.18
C SER A 16 -12.71 39.78 31.62
N SER A 17 -14.03 39.95 31.79
CA SER A 17 -15.01 39.00 31.25
C SER A 17 -15.04 39.01 29.72
N LEU A 18 -14.98 40.19 29.10
CA LEU A 18 -14.87 40.33 27.64
C LEU A 18 -13.56 39.74 27.10
N GLY A 19 -12.46 39.91 27.83
CA GLY A 19 -11.17 39.28 27.50
C GLY A 19 -11.24 37.75 27.50
N LEU A 20 -11.86 37.16 28.54
CA LEU A 20 -12.05 35.71 28.62
C LEU A 20 -12.95 35.17 27.51
N ILE A 21 -14.04 35.86 27.20
CA ILE A 21 -14.93 35.48 26.09
C ILE A 21 -14.17 35.51 24.77
N SER A 22 -13.40 36.58 24.51
CA SER A 22 -12.58 36.70 23.31
C SER A 22 -11.56 35.57 23.18
N LEU A 23 -10.82 35.27 24.25
CA LEU A 23 -9.86 34.15 24.28
C LEU A 23 -10.53 32.80 24.08
N ALA A 24 -11.71 32.59 24.66
CA ALA A 24 -12.47 31.36 24.49
C ALA A 24 -12.90 31.17 23.03
N ILE A 25 -13.39 32.22 22.36
CA ILE A 25 -13.77 32.18 20.95
C ILE A 25 -12.56 31.86 20.08
N VAL A 26 -11.46 32.62 20.21
CA VAL A 26 -10.25 32.40 19.39
C VAL A 26 -9.65 31.02 19.66
N GLY A 27 -9.62 30.58 20.92
CA GLY A 27 -9.14 29.26 21.30
C GLY A 27 -10.00 28.14 20.69
N SER A 28 -11.32 28.28 20.71
CA SER A 28 -12.23 27.29 20.13
C SER A 28 -12.06 27.17 18.62
N LEU A 29 -11.92 28.29 17.91
CA LEU A 29 -11.66 28.32 16.46
C LEU A 29 -10.32 27.69 16.11
N TYR A 30 -9.28 28.00 16.88
CA TYR A 30 -7.97 27.41 16.70
C TYR A 30 -7.98 25.88 16.88
N ILE A 31 -8.61 25.39 17.95
CA ILE A 31 -8.75 23.93 18.19
C ILE A 31 -9.56 23.27 17.08
N SER A 32 -10.64 23.89 16.63
CA SER A 32 -11.45 23.38 15.53
C SER A 32 -10.64 23.30 14.23
N GLY A 33 -9.90 24.36 13.89
CA GLY A 33 -9.03 24.38 12.72
C GLY A 33 -7.94 23.31 12.76
N GLN A 34 -7.30 23.12 13.92
CA GLN A 34 -6.29 22.07 14.13
C GLN A 34 -6.87 20.66 13.95
N LYS A 35 -8.08 20.40 14.44
CA LYS A 35 -8.75 19.09 14.26
C LYS A 35 -8.99 18.79 12.77
N VAL A 36 -9.54 19.75 12.02
CA VAL A 36 -9.78 19.60 10.59
C VAL A 36 -8.49 19.38 9.82
N ALA A 37 -7.44 20.17 10.12
CA ALA A 37 -6.14 19.99 9.49
C ALA A 37 -5.53 18.61 9.78
N MET A 38 -5.68 18.11 11.00
CA MET A 38 -5.20 16.79 11.41
C MET A 38 -5.95 15.66 10.69
N GLU A 39 -7.27 15.76 10.53
CA GLU A 39 -8.06 14.77 9.76
C GLU A 39 -7.62 14.74 8.29
N ARG A 40 -7.43 15.90 7.66
CA ARG A 40 -6.92 15.97 6.29
C ARG A 40 -5.51 15.40 6.16
N SER A 41 -4.65 15.65 7.15
CA SER A 41 -3.30 15.08 7.18
C SER A 41 -3.34 13.54 7.22
N LYS A 42 -4.24 12.97 8.03
CA LYS A 42 -4.48 11.52 8.11
C LYS A 42 -4.96 10.93 6.78
N GLU A 43 -5.93 11.56 6.13
CA GLU A 43 -6.43 11.15 4.80
C GLU A 43 -5.30 11.15 3.76
N LEU A 44 -4.52 12.23 3.70
CA LEU A 44 -3.40 12.37 2.76
C LEU A 44 -2.29 11.35 3.03
N MET A 45 -1.94 11.12 4.30
CA MET A 45 -0.97 10.12 4.71
C MET A 45 -1.40 8.72 4.23
N LEU A 46 -2.67 8.36 4.42
CA LEU A 46 -3.20 7.08 3.97
C LEU A 46 -3.12 6.97 2.44
N LEU A 47 -3.58 7.99 1.72
CA LEU A 47 -3.54 8.06 0.26
C LEU A 47 -2.12 7.89 -0.30
N GLN A 48 -1.15 8.59 0.28
CA GLN A 48 0.26 8.54 -0.13
C GLN A 48 0.88 7.17 0.11
N ASN A 49 0.62 6.55 1.28
CA ASN A 49 1.13 5.21 1.57
C ASN A 49 0.55 4.17 0.60
N THR A 50 -0.76 4.19 0.36
CA THR A 50 -1.41 3.27 -0.59
C THR A 50 -0.88 3.45 -2.01
N ALA A 51 -0.78 4.71 -2.47
CA ALA A 51 -0.24 5.02 -3.79
C ALA A 51 1.21 4.55 -3.94
N SER A 52 2.04 4.74 -2.90
CA SER A 52 3.44 4.34 -2.92
C SER A 52 3.60 2.83 -3.03
N VAL A 53 2.79 2.06 -2.29
CA VAL A 53 2.78 0.60 -2.35
C VAL A 53 2.32 0.10 -3.72
N LEU A 54 1.24 0.66 -4.28
CA LEU A 54 0.77 0.30 -5.61
C LEU A 54 1.79 0.64 -6.69
N GLN A 55 2.45 1.79 -6.61
CA GLN A 55 3.47 2.19 -7.57
C GLN A 55 4.70 1.29 -7.48
N MET A 56 5.13 0.91 -6.27
CA MET A 56 6.19 -0.08 -6.07
C MET A 56 5.80 -1.42 -6.68
N MET A 57 4.60 -1.91 -6.39
CA MET A 57 4.09 -3.18 -6.91
C MET A 57 4.00 -3.17 -8.44
N LYS A 58 3.45 -2.10 -9.03
CA LYS A 58 3.36 -1.91 -10.48
C LYS A 58 4.73 -1.96 -11.15
N SER A 59 5.70 -1.23 -10.59
CA SER A 59 7.07 -1.18 -11.11
C SER A 59 7.75 -2.55 -11.06
N ASP A 60 7.56 -3.30 -9.97
CA ASP A 60 8.17 -4.62 -9.81
C ASP A 60 7.48 -5.70 -10.67
N ILE A 61 6.14 -5.65 -10.80
CA ILE A 61 5.37 -6.54 -11.70
C ILE A 61 5.75 -6.34 -13.16
N GLN A 62 6.09 -5.13 -13.60
CA GLN A 62 6.55 -4.89 -14.98
C GLN A 62 7.82 -5.68 -15.35
N ARG A 63 8.60 -6.10 -14.36
CA ARG A 63 9.82 -6.90 -14.56
C ARG A 63 9.54 -8.40 -14.56
N ALA A 64 8.34 -8.82 -14.18
CA ALA A 64 7.96 -10.23 -14.10
C ALA A 64 8.27 -10.95 -15.41
N GLY A 65 8.89 -12.12 -15.28
CA GLY A 65 9.25 -13.01 -16.37
C GLY A 65 10.43 -12.63 -17.22
N PHE A 66 11.15 -11.56 -16.87
CA PHE A 66 12.40 -11.23 -17.56
C PHE A 66 13.42 -12.35 -17.37
N ASP A 67 13.94 -12.93 -18.46
CA ASP A 67 14.84 -14.09 -18.44
C ASP A 67 16.32 -13.75 -18.55
N GLY A 68 16.66 -12.54 -19.02
CA GLY A 68 18.02 -12.06 -19.18
C GLY A 68 18.38 -11.62 -20.60
N SER A 69 17.74 -12.19 -21.64
CA SER A 69 17.94 -11.84 -23.07
C SER A 69 17.48 -12.94 -24.05
N ASP A 70 17.09 -14.13 -23.59
CA ASP A 70 16.97 -15.32 -24.44
C ASP A 70 15.60 -15.43 -25.14
N GLY A 71 14.77 -14.40 -25.01
CA GLY A 71 13.45 -14.30 -25.63
C GLY A 71 12.40 -15.23 -25.00
N ASN A 72 12.73 -15.87 -23.88
CA ASN A 72 11.83 -16.72 -23.11
C ASN A 72 11.30 -15.97 -21.89
N SER A 73 10.23 -16.48 -21.30
CA SER A 73 9.70 -15.95 -20.04
C SER A 73 9.99 -16.90 -18.90
N VAL A 74 10.55 -16.39 -17.80
CA VAL A 74 10.70 -17.16 -16.56
C VAL A 74 9.41 -17.09 -15.75
N LYS A 75 8.99 -18.21 -15.14
CA LYS A 75 7.76 -18.26 -14.34
C LYS A 75 7.97 -19.09 -13.08
N ILE A 76 7.12 -18.88 -12.09
CA ILE A 76 7.07 -19.72 -10.89
C ILE A 76 6.95 -21.17 -11.31
N SER A 77 7.73 -22.06 -10.70
CA SER A 77 7.77 -23.47 -11.11
C SER A 77 6.39 -24.12 -10.87
N GLY A 78 5.82 -24.72 -11.92
CA GLY A 78 4.46 -25.27 -11.91
C GLY A 78 3.35 -24.28 -12.26
N ALA A 79 3.65 -22.98 -12.43
CA ALA A 79 2.66 -22.01 -12.88
C ALA A 79 2.48 -22.05 -14.40
N SER A 80 1.24 -21.85 -14.87
CA SER A 80 0.95 -21.74 -16.30
C SER A 80 1.49 -20.45 -16.89
N ASN A 81 1.36 -19.34 -16.15
CA ASN A 81 1.69 -17.99 -16.60
C ASN A 81 2.84 -17.39 -15.76
N THR A 82 3.48 -16.33 -16.28
CA THR A 82 4.53 -15.57 -15.58
C THR A 82 4.07 -14.95 -14.27
N LEU A 83 2.82 -14.49 -14.24
CA LEU A 83 2.14 -14.05 -13.02
C LEU A 83 1.29 -15.21 -12.51
N TYR A 84 1.62 -15.72 -11.34
CA TYR A 84 0.82 -16.70 -10.63
C TYR A 84 -0.07 -15.98 -9.63
N THR A 85 -1.39 -16.14 -9.74
CA THR A 85 -2.36 -15.46 -8.88
C THR A 85 -3.29 -16.45 -8.18
N ILE A 86 -3.60 -16.19 -6.92
CA ILE A 86 -4.67 -16.84 -6.16
C ILE A 86 -5.57 -15.72 -5.62
N SER A 87 -6.88 -15.90 -5.71
CA SER A 87 -7.86 -14.93 -5.22
C SER A 87 -8.92 -15.64 -4.40
N GLY A 88 -9.17 -15.14 -3.20
CA GLY A 88 -10.24 -15.54 -2.28
C GLY A 88 -11.04 -14.30 -1.86
N ALA A 89 -11.98 -14.48 -0.93
CA ALA A 89 -12.81 -13.36 -0.43
C ALA A 89 -11.99 -12.38 0.44
N ASP A 90 -11.11 -12.91 1.31
CA ASP A 90 -10.27 -12.14 2.24
C ASP A 90 -8.77 -12.47 2.07
N SER A 91 -8.43 -13.09 0.94
CA SER A 91 -7.06 -13.40 0.56
C SER A 91 -6.81 -13.13 -0.91
N GLY A 92 -5.58 -12.74 -1.19
CA GLY A 92 -5.11 -12.55 -2.55
C GLY A 92 -3.62 -12.79 -2.55
N LEU A 93 -3.12 -13.46 -3.57
CA LEU A 93 -1.70 -13.72 -3.73
C LEU A 93 -1.34 -13.48 -5.19
N ILE A 94 -0.27 -12.71 -5.41
CA ILE A 94 0.37 -12.59 -6.71
C ILE A 94 1.86 -12.89 -6.55
N ALA A 95 2.35 -13.82 -7.35
CA ALA A 95 3.72 -14.27 -7.33
C ALA A 95 4.33 -14.24 -8.73
N TYR A 96 5.60 -13.87 -8.79
CA TYR A 96 6.36 -13.84 -10.02
C TYR A 96 7.85 -13.91 -9.73
N VAL A 97 8.60 -14.11 -10.80
CA VAL A 97 10.05 -14.23 -10.77
C VAL A 97 10.65 -13.48 -11.94
N TYR A 98 11.85 -12.96 -11.76
CA TYR A 98 12.63 -12.36 -12.84
C TYR A 98 14.13 -12.57 -12.60
N ASN A 99 14.88 -12.65 -13.69
CA ASN A 99 16.33 -12.73 -13.69
C ASN A 99 16.93 -11.37 -13.25
N VAL A 100 17.91 -11.41 -12.35
CA VAL A 100 18.61 -10.22 -11.82
C VAL A 100 20.11 -10.21 -12.14
N GLY A 101 20.54 -11.08 -13.05
CA GLY A 101 21.92 -11.25 -13.49
C GLY A 101 22.43 -12.65 -13.23
N VAL A 102 23.76 -12.78 -13.26
CA VAL A 102 24.48 -14.05 -13.07
C VAL A 102 25.46 -13.92 -11.91
N SER A 103 25.71 -15.03 -11.21
CA SER A 103 26.81 -15.17 -10.24
C SER A 103 27.71 -16.29 -10.73
N GLY A 104 28.84 -15.92 -11.35
CA GLY A 104 29.65 -16.87 -12.12
C GLY A 104 28.86 -17.36 -13.34
N ALA A 105 28.72 -18.68 -13.47
CA ALA A 105 27.96 -19.31 -14.55
C ALA A 105 26.47 -19.57 -14.21
N THR A 106 26.00 -19.16 -13.03
CA THR A 106 24.64 -19.46 -12.57
C THR A 106 23.75 -18.23 -12.64
N SER A 107 22.60 -18.34 -13.31
CA SER A 107 21.57 -17.31 -13.31
C SER A 107 20.99 -17.10 -11.90
N LEU A 108 20.80 -15.84 -11.54
CA LEU A 108 20.19 -15.43 -10.27
C LEU A 108 18.80 -14.88 -10.53
N TYR A 109 17.85 -15.39 -9.76
CA TYR A 109 16.46 -15.00 -9.84
C TYR A 109 16.05 -14.26 -8.57
N LYS A 110 15.19 -13.26 -8.74
CA LYS A 110 14.45 -12.65 -7.64
C LYS A 110 13.03 -13.16 -7.69
N ASN A 111 12.66 -13.95 -6.69
CA ASN A 111 11.30 -14.42 -6.47
C ASN A 111 10.59 -13.40 -5.60
N VAL A 112 9.38 -13.00 -5.99
CA VAL A 112 8.58 -12.00 -5.28
C VAL A 112 7.14 -12.50 -5.17
N VAL A 113 6.58 -12.34 -3.98
CA VAL A 113 5.19 -12.66 -3.67
C VAL A 113 4.59 -11.48 -2.91
N TYR A 114 3.46 -10.98 -3.36
CA TYR A 114 2.58 -10.16 -2.54
C TYR A 114 1.39 -11.00 -2.12
N GLU A 115 1.05 -10.98 -0.84
CA GLU A 115 -0.04 -11.77 -0.32
C GLU A 115 -0.82 -11.06 0.79
N GLN A 116 -2.14 -11.16 0.73
CA GLN A 116 -3.07 -10.99 1.84
C GLN A 116 -3.50 -12.39 2.27
N ARG A 117 -3.38 -12.67 3.57
CA ARG A 117 -3.59 -14.01 4.13
C ARG A 117 -4.89 -14.06 4.91
N ASP A 118 -5.65 -15.15 4.78
CA ASP A 118 -6.92 -15.35 5.48
C ASP A 118 -6.81 -15.18 7.01
N GLY A 119 -5.69 -15.62 7.61
CA GLY A 119 -5.46 -15.49 9.06
C GLY A 119 -5.07 -14.08 9.54
N THR A 120 -4.68 -13.20 8.62
CA THR A 120 -4.28 -11.81 8.90
C THR A 120 -4.69 -10.90 7.74
N PRO A 121 -6.00 -10.76 7.46
CA PRO A 121 -6.50 -10.05 6.27
C PRO A 121 -6.17 -8.56 6.31
N GLU A 122 -6.03 -7.99 7.51
CA GLU A 122 -5.64 -6.60 7.76
C GLU A 122 -4.21 -6.25 7.31
N SER A 123 -3.43 -7.21 6.81
CA SER A 123 -2.02 -7.05 6.45
C SER A 123 -1.73 -7.53 5.03
N LEU A 124 -1.05 -6.69 4.26
CA LEU A 124 -0.43 -7.08 3.00
C LEU A 124 1.06 -7.35 3.22
N PHE A 125 1.50 -8.53 2.83
CA PHE A 125 2.88 -8.98 2.94
C PHE A 125 3.58 -8.91 1.58
N VAL A 126 4.88 -8.63 1.62
CA VAL A 126 5.80 -8.83 0.51
C VAL A 126 6.89 -9.81 0.94
N CYS A 127 6.97 -10.93 0.25
CA CYS A 127 8.01 -11.93 0.43
C CYS A 127 8.93 -11.89 -0.78
N GLN A 128 10.23 -11.70 -0.54
CA GLN A 128 11.19 -11.63 -1.64
C GLN A 128 12.51 -12.32 -1.29
N LYS A 129 13.05 -13.06 -2.25
CA LYS A 129 14.34 -13.72 -2.10
C LYS A 129 15.11 -13.76 -3.42
N LYS A 130 16.37 -13.34 -3.36
CA LYS A 130 17.34 -13.48 -4.45
C LYS A 130 18.09 -14.80 -4.27
N GLN A 131 17.99 -15.71 -5.24
CA GLN A 131 18.62 -17.02 -5.19
C GLN A 131 18.75 -17.63 -6.60
N ALA A 132 19.50 -18.73 -6.74
CA ALA A 132 19.65 -19.43 -8.02
C ALA A 132 18.41 -20.29 -8.40
N THR A 133 17.57 -20.62 -7.43
CA THR A 133 16.37 -21.44 -7.62
C THR A 133 15.10 -20.59 -7.76
N ILE A 134 14.18 -21.07 -8.59
CA ILE A 134 12.85 -20.49 -8.72
C ILE A 134 11.93 -21.19 -7.73
N TRP A 135 11.12 -20.42 -7.00
CA TRP A 135 10.11 -21.01 -6.12
C TRP A 135 9.07 -21.78 -6.92
N ASN A 136 8.56 -22.87 -6.36
CA ASN A 136 7.42 -23.57 -6.92
C ASN A 136 6.09 -23.03 -6.33
N ILE A 137 4.97 -23.38 -6.96
CA ILE A 137 3.63 -22.94 -6.51
C ILE A 137 3.31 -23.32 -5.05
N SER A 138 3.82 -24.46 -4.56
CA SER A 138 3.61 -24.89 -3.18
C SER A 138 4.46 -24.12 -2.17
N ASP A 139 5.69 -23.73 -2.54
CA ASP A 139 6.54 -22.87 -1.72
C ASP A 139 5.87 -21.49 -1.58
N VAL A 140 5.42 -20.93 -2.70
CA VAL A 140 4.77 -19.61 -2.78
C VAL A 140 3.52 -19.55 -1.91
N ALA A 141 2.71 -20.62 -1.90
CA ALA A 141 1.51 -20.69 -1.06
C ALA A 141 1.82 -20.83 0.44
N ASN A 142 3.04 -21.20 0.82
CA ASN A 142 3.42 -21.53 2.20
C ASN A 142 4.62 -20.69 2.71
N LEU A 143 4.66 -19.40 2.37
CA LEU A 143 5.76 -18.50 2.79
C LEU A 143 5.64 -17.97 4.23
N SER A 144 4.53 -18.24 4.92
CA SER A 144 4.33 -17.83 6.30
C SER A 144 5.40 -18.39 7.24
N GLY A 145 5.98 -17.54 8.10
CA GLY A 145 6.99 -17.95 9.09
C GLY A 145 8.42 -18.17 8.54
N THR A 146 8.64 -18.01 7.23
CA THR A 146 9.95 -18.23 6.58
C THR A 146 10.99 -17.14 6.84
N GLY A 147 10.60 -16.02 7.47
CA GLY A 147 11.46 -14.84 7.67
C GLY A 147 11.74 -14.02 6.41
N THR A 148 11.24 -14.43 5.24
CA THR A 148 11.43 -13.72 3.96
C THR A 148 10.37 -12.66 3.68
N CYS A 149 9.34 -12.59 4.53
CA CYS A 149 8.15 -11.78 4.35
C CYS A 149 8.14 -10.58 5.29
N ASN A 150 7.88 -9.40 4.74
CA ASN A 150 7.71 -8.15 5.49
C ASN A 150 6.33 -7.57 5.23
N THR A 151 5.84 -6.72 6.11
CA THR A 151 4.55 -6.04 5.92
C THR A 151 4.75 -4.72 5.23
N LEU A 152 3.91 -4.42 4.24
CA LEU A 152 4.01 -3.19 3.45
C LEU A 152 3.47 -1.96 4.18
N PHE A 153 2.67 -2.17 5.22
CA PHE A 153 2.09 -1.12 6.04
C PHE A 153 2.46 -1.31 7.50
N ASP A 154 2.49 -0.21 8.25
CA ASP A 154 2.53 -0.27 9.70
C ASP A 154 1.19 -0.76 10.23
N LYS A 155 1.14 -2.00 10.72
CA LYS A 155 -0.05 -2.65 11.28
C LYS A 155 -0.67 -1.90 12.46
N LYS A 156 0.05 -0.97 13.08
CA LYS A 156 -0.50 -0.16 14.18
C LYS A 156 -1.28 1.05 13.66
N ALA A 157 -1.06 1.47 12.41
CA ALA A 157 -1.65 2.67 11.84
C ALA A 157 -2.60 2.37 10.68
N ILE A 158 -2.21 1.48 9.78
CA ILE A 158 -2.91 1.22 8.52
C ILE A 158 -3.27 -0.27 8.41
N HIS A 159 -4.52 -0.51 8.09
CA HIS A 159 -5.10 -1.81 7.82
C HIS A 159 -5.41 -1.95 6.34
N VAL A 160 -5.31 -3.17 5.82
CA VAL A 160 -5.73 -3.53 4.46
C VAL A 160 -7.13 -4.10 4.54
N ASN A 161 -8.07 -3.47 3.86
CA ASN A 161 -9.47 -3.93 3.81
C ASN A 161 -9.86 -4.52 2.45
N ARG A 162 -8.98 -4.41 1.44
CA ARG A 162 -9.21 -5.00 0.11
C ARG A 162 -7.90 -5.26 -0.63
N PHE A 163 -7.72 -6.46 -1.16
CA PHE A 163 -6.63 -6.77 -2.09
C PHE A 163 -7.12 -7.72 -3.19
N ASP A 164 -7.60 -7.13 -4.27
CA ASP A 164 -8.21 -7.88 -5.37
C ASP A 164 -7.27 -7.97 -6.56
N LEU A 165 -7.25 -9.15 -7.17
CA LEU A 165 -6.45 -9.45 -8.35
C LEU A 165 -7.38 -9.95 -9.45
N VAL A 166 -7.45 -9.21 -10.55
CA VAL A 166 -8.26 -9.58 -11.73
C VAL A 166 -7.34 -9.76 -12.91
N SER A 167 -7.25 -10.98 -13.42
CA SER A 167 -6.43 -11.33 -14.59
C SER A 167 -7.33 -11.55 -15.80
N GLU A 168 -7.06 -10.82 -16.88
CA GLU A 168 -7.76 -10.93 -18.15
C GLU A 168 -6.77 -11.33 -19.24
N VAL A 169 -7.06 -12.44 -19.93
CA VAL A 169 -6.24 -12.88 -21.05
C VAL A 169 -6.60 -12.08 -22.29
N LEU A 170 -5.59 -11.50 -22.95
CA LEU A 170 -5.70 -10.85 -24.23
C LEU A 170 -5.13 -11.77 -25.32
N GLU A 171 -5.99 -12.45 -26.04
CA GLU A 171 -5.58 -13.26 -27.19
C GLU A 171 -6.06 -12.61 -28.50
N ASN A 172 -5.16 -12.43 -29.46
CA ASN A 172 -5.52 -12.25 -30.86
C ASN A 172 -4.85 -13.36 -31.71
N THR A 173 -5.07 -13.35 -33.01
CA THR A 173 -4.51 -14.34 -33.96
C THR A 173 -2.98 -14.36 -34.04
N ASP A 174 -2.30 -13.26 -33.66
CA ASP A 174 -0.86 -13.05 -33.87
C ASP A 174 -0.05 -12.95 -32.55
N ALA A 175 -0.72 -12.77 -31.40
CA ALA A 175 -0.12 -12.50 -30.10
C ALA A 175 -1.07 -12.87 -28.95
N LYS A 176 -0.50 -13.51 -27.92
CA LYS A 176 -1.15 -13.75 -26.62
C LYS A 176 -0.49 -12.89 -25.55
N SER A 177 -1.28 -12.33 -24.65
CA SER A 177 -0.84 -11.51 -23.52
C SER A 177 -1.87 -11.58 -22.40
N ALA A 178 -1.58 -10.97 -21.25
CA ALA A 178 -2.57 -10.81 -20.18
C ALA A 178 -2.47 -9.41 -19.56
N LEU A 179 -3.61 -8.91 -19.10
CA LEU A 179 -3.72 -7.76 -18.22
C LEU A 179 -3.94 -8.26 -16.80
N ILE A 180 -3.20 -7.70 -15.86
CA ILE A 180 -3.52 -7.84 -14.43
C ILE A 180 -3.96 -6.48 -13.92
N THR A 181 -5.12 -6.46 -13.28
CA THR A 181 -5.61 -5.32 -12.50
C THR A 181 -5.46 -5.67 -11.03
N VAL A 182 -4.73 -4.83 -10.31
CA VAL A 182 -4.58 -4.94 -8.86
C VAL A 182 -5.35 -3.80 -8.22
N THR A 183 -6.23 -4.12 -7.28
CA THR A 183 -6.96 -3.13 -6.47
C THR A 183 -6.53 -3.27 -5.02
N LEU A 184 -6.14 -2.17 -4.40
CA LEU A 184 -5.73 -2.12 -3.00
C LEU A 184 -6.57 -1.09 -2.27
N GLY A 185 -7.28 -1.55 -1.24
CA GLY A 185 -7.98 -0.75 -0.27
C GLY A 185 -7.23 -0.74 1.05
N THR A 186 -7.16 0.43 1.66
CA THR A 186 -6.62 0.59 3.02
C THR A 186 -7.47 1.53 3.85
N GLU A 187 -7.36 1.39 5.17
CA GLU A 187 -8.04 2.24 6.15
C GLU A 187 -7.17 2.46 7.38
N LEU A 188 -7.49 3.48 8.16
CA LEU A 188 -6.83 3.70 9.44
C LEU A 188 -7.41 2.78 10.51
N LYS A 189 -6.53 2.13 11.27
CA LYS A 189 -6.91 1.20 12.34
C LYS A 189 -7.88 1.81 13.35
N ASP A 190 -7.60 3.03 13.80
CA ASP A 190 -8.40 3.72 14.83
C ASP A 190 -9.51 4.61 14.24
N ALA A 191 -9.65 4.64 12.90
CA ALA A 191 -10.60 5.51 12.20
C ALA A 191 -10.98 4.91 10.83
N THR A 192 -11.78 3.84 10.83
CA THR A 192 -12.20 3.10 9.62
C THR A 192 -13.08 3.91 8.65
N ASN A 193 -13.57 5.08 9.09
CA ASN A 193 -14.19 6.07 8.21
C ASN A 193 -13.17 6.75 7.27
N ILE A 194 -11.90 6.80 7.67
CA ILE A 194 -10.80 7.27 6.84
C ILE A 194 -10.23 6.07 6.09
N ARG A 195 -10.65 5.93 4.83
CA ARG A 195 -10.25 4.85 3.93
C ARG A 195 -9.95 5.37 2.54
N THR A 196 -9.13 4.63 1.80
CA THR A 196 -8.84 4.91 0.39
C THR A 196 -8.77 3.62 -0.40
N GLU A 197 -9.14 3.69 -1.67
CA GLU A 197 -8.98 2.59 -2.62
C GLU A 197 -8.30 3.13 -3.88
N GLN A 198 -7.34 2.38 -4.40
CA GLN A 198 -6.68 2.69 -5.66
C GLN A 198 -6.41 1.40 -6.42
N SER A 199 -6.28 1.51 -7.74
CA SER A 199 -5.95 0.39 -8.60
C SER A 199 -4.96 0.77 -9.68
N PHE A 200 -4.28 -0.23 -10.22
CA PHE A 200 -3.57 -0.10 -11.48
C PHE A 200 -3.80 -1.34 -12.34
N THR A 201 -3.71 -1.14 -13.64
CA THR A 201 -3.68 -2.23 -14.62
C THR A 201 -2.32 -2.24 -15.31
N VAL A 202 -1.75 -3.42 -15.50
CA VAL A 202 -0.51 -3.61 -16.24
C VAL A 202 -0.63 -4.77 -17.21
N LYS A 203 -0.15 -4.54 -18.44
CA LYS A 203 0.01 -5.57 -19.46
C LYS A 203 1.28 -6.34 -19.22
N GLN A 204 1.19 -7.66 -19.20
CA GLN A 204 2.33 -8.54 -19.05
C GLN A 204 3.24 -8.44 -20.29
N ARG A 205 4.50 -8.04 -20.09
CA ARG A 205 5.48 -7.84 -21.17
C ARG A 205 6.11 -9.16 -21.64
N ASN A 206 6.48 -10.02 -20.68
CA ASN A 206 7.11 -11.31 -20.93
C ASN A 206 6.02 -12.39 -20.79
N TRP A 207 5.22 -12.56 -21.85
CA TRP A 207 4.18 -13.57 -21.95
C TRP A 207 4.56 -14.58 -23.04
N GLN A 208 4.40 -15.87 -22.74
CA GLN A 208 4.50 -16.98 -23.69
C GLN A 208 3.39 -17.98 -23.40
#